data_AF-A0AAU1UWX1-F1
#
_entry.id   AF-A0AAU1UWX1-F1
#
_cell.length_a   1.000
_cell.length_b   1.000
_cell.length_c   1.000
_cell.angle_alpha   90.00
_cell.angle_beta   90.00
_cell.angle_gamma   90.00
#
_symmetry.space_group_name_H-M   'P 1'
#
loop_
_entity.id
_entity.type
_entity.pdbx_description
1 polymer ?
#
loop_
_entity_poly.entity_id
_entity_poly.type
_entity_poly.pdbx_seq_one_letter_code
_entity_poly.pdbx_strand_id
1 'polypeptide(L)'
;MKLLKTRRLLVAASVVAAAGVVPLLTATSASADQIGCTKYLANHHYTVGPKVRAACNIEHLPVGANPVCVTALVNLHVKLEHASAACRLA
;
A
#
# COMPACT_ATOMS: atom_id res chain seq x y z
N MET A 1 -28.31 -24.44 26.35
CA MET A 1 -27.82 -25.19 25.17
C MET A 1 -26.73 -24.34 24.49
N LYS A 2 -25.54 -24.91 24.23
CA LYS A 2 -24.47 -24.29 23.43
C LYS A 2 -24.78 -24.43 21.93
N LEU A 3 -24.04 -23.66 21.09
CA LEU A 3 -23.85 -23.77 19.62
C LEU A 3 -24.90 -22.99 18.76
N LEU A 4 -24.57 -22.17 17.75
CA LEU A 4 -23.36 -21.99 16.93
C LEU A 4 -23.16 -20.52 16.52
N LYS A 5 -21.88 -20.18 16.35
CA LYS A 5 -21.32 -18.99 15.70
C LYS A 5 -21.53 -19.10 14.18
N THR A 6 -22.21 -18.14 13.52
CA THR A 6 -22.01 -17.74 12.11
C THR A 6 -22.88 -16.52 11.73
N ARG A 7 -22.21 -15.47 11.22
CA ARG A 7 -22.59 -14.44 10.22
C ARG A 7 -24.08 -14.10 10.01
N ARG A 8 -24.39 -12.81 10.06
CA ARG A 8 -25.38 -12.07 9.22
C ARG A 8 -25.13 -10.57 9.48
N LEU A 9 -24.48 -9.83 8.57
CA LEU A 9 -25.12 -9.12 7.45
C LEU A 9 -26.42 -8.42 7.84
N LEU A 10 -26.43 -7.11 7.56
CA LEU A 10 -27.59 -6.22 7.37
C LEU A 10 -28.20 -5.60 8.65
N VAL A 11 -27.77 -4.38 8.96
CA VAL A 11 -28.70 -3.36 9.45
C VAL A 11 -28.39 -2.06 8.72
N ALA A 12 -29.19 -1.78 7.70
CA ALA A 12 -29.36 -0.43 7.17
C ALA A 12 -30.24 0.35 8.16
N ALA A 13 -29.78 1.51 8.63
CA ALA A 13 -30.63 2.51 9.27
C ALA A 13 -30.02 3.91 9.07
N SER A 14 -30.82 4.74 8.43
CA SER A 14 -30.71 6.13 7.95
C SER A 14 -30.41 7.21 8.98
N VAL A 15 -29.69 8.28 8.57
CA VAL A 15 -29.93 9.69 9.01
C VAL A 15 -29.59 10.66 7.86
N VAL A 16 -30.42 11.70 7.69
CA VAL A 16 -30.42 12.68 6.60
C VAL A 16 -29.62 13.95 6.98
N ALA A 17 -28.85 14.44 6.00
CA ALA A 17 -28.34 15.81 5.74
C ALA A 17 -27.61 16.62 6.84
N ALA A 18 -26.33 16.93 6.58
CA ALA A 18 -25.72 18.22 6.88
C ALA A 18 -24.70 18.56 5.79
N ALA A 19 -24.79 19.78 5.24
CA ALA A 19 -23.87 20.31 4.25
C ALA A 19 -22.44 20.31 4.80
N GLY A 20 -21.49 19.80 4.01
CA GLY A 20 -20.07 19.79 4.35
C GLY A 20 -19.28 19.08 3.26
N VAL A 21 -18.70 19.86 2.36
CA VAL A 21 -17.70 19.43 1.38
C VAL A 21 -16.61 18.60 2.06
N VAL A 22 -16.49 17.32 1.72
CA VAL A 22 -15.20 16.64 1.72
C VAL A 22 -15.15 15.77 0.47
N PRO A 23 -14.55 16.24 -0.63
CA PRO A 23 -14.17 15.36 -1.73
C PRO A 23 -13.08 14.39 -1.22
N LEU A 24 -12.53 13.55 -2.08
CA LEU A 24 -11.37 12.67 -1.84
C LEU A 24 -11.70 11.20 -1.52
N LEU A 25 -12.64 10.60 -2.25
CA LEU A 25 -12.52 9.18 -2.61
C LEU A 25 -11.62 8.99 -3.86
N THR A 26 -10.54 9.77 -3.99
CA THR A 26 -9.70 9.80 -5.20
C THR A 26 -8.21 9.51 -4.94
N ALA A 27 -7.84 8.79 -3.88
CA ALA A 27 -6.43 8.45 -3.62
C ALA A 27 -6.22 7.02 -3.09
N THR A 28 -6.85 6.00 -3.69
CA THR A 28 -6.56 4.60 -3.32
C THR A 28 -5.40 3.99 -4.11
N SER A 29 -5.00 4.55 -5.26
CA SER A 29 -3.95 3.97 -6.11
C SER A 29 -2.56 4.14 -5.49
N ALA A 30 -2.15 5.39 -5.17
CA ALA A 30 -0.87 5.65 -4.49
C ALA A 30 -0.74 4.93 -3.13
N SER A 31 -1.86 4.65 -2.48
CA SER A 31 -1.91 3.98 -1.18
C SER A 31 -1.78 2.46 -1.28
N ALA A 32 -2.38 1.83 -2.31
CA ALA A 32 -2.35 0.38 -2.49
C ALA A 32 -0.99 -0.10 -2.98
N ASP A 33 -0.40 0.65 -3.91
CA ASP A 33 0.91 0.38 -4.49
C ASP A 33 2.04 0.57 -3.44
N GLN A 34 1.97 1.62 -2.62
CA GLN A 34 2.85 1.74 -1.44
C GLN A 34 2.80 0.52 -0.51
N ILE A 35 1.61 -0.07 -0.31
CA ILE A 35 1.43 -1.22 0.59
C ILE A 35 2.11 -2.46 0.01
N GLY A 36 2.04 -2.70 -1.30
CA GLY A 36 2.68 -3.84 -1.95
C GLY A 36 4.20 -3.81 -1.80
N CYS A 37 4.81 -2.68 -2.15
CA CYS A 37 6.25 -2.44 -2.01
C CYS A 37 6.74 -2.57 -0.57
N THR A 38 6.10 -1.88 0.37
CA THR A 38 6.54 -1.88 1.77
C THR A 38 6.33 -3.24 2.44
N LYS A 39 5.24 -3.95 2.13
CA LYS A 39 4.97 -5.30 2.66
C LYS A 39 5.96 -6.33 2.12
N TYR A 40 6.32 -6.25 0.82
CA TYR A 40 7.35 -7.10 0.24
C TYR A 40 8.66 -6.95 1.00
N LEU A 41 9.11 -5.70 1.21
CA LEU A 41 10.35 -5.42 1.95
C LEU A 41 10.28 -5.90 3.41
N ALA A 42 9.15 -5.69 4.09
CA ALA A 42 8.95 -6.20 5.45
C ALA A 42 9.04 -7.74 5.53
N ASN A 43 8.45 -8.44 4.56
CA ASN A 43 8.53 -9.90 4.46
C ASN A 43 9.95 -10.40 4.19
N HIS A 44 10.78 -9.57 3.55
CA HIS A 44 12.21 -9.84 3.32
C HIS A 44 13.12 -9.31 4.44
N HIS A 45 12.56 -9.06 5.63
CA HIS A 45 13.27 -8.62 6.83
C HIS A 45 13.93 -7.23 6.74
N TYR A 46 13.48 -6.37 5.80
CA TYR A 46 13.91 -4.98 5.74
C TYR A 46 13.12 -4.11 6.72
N THR A 47 13.81 -3.14 7.32
CA THR A 47 13.17 -2.13 8.16
C THR A 47 12.44 -1.12 7.28
N VAL A 48 11.11 -1.15 7.30
CA VAL A 48 10.28 -0.17 6.59
C VAL A 48 10.21 1.12 7.39
N GLY A 49 11.13 2.04 7.08
CA GLY A 49 11.15 3.40 7.62
C GLY A 49 10.53 4.45 6.68
N PRO A 50 10.53 5.73 7.09
CA PRO A 50 10.05 6.84 6.27
C PRO A 50 10.73 6.93 4.90
N LYS A 51 12.03 6.61 4.82
CA LYS A 51 12.78 6.60 3.56
C LYS A 51 12.33 5.49 2.61
N VAL A 52 12.04 4.30 3.14
CA VAL A 52 11.50 3.17 2.36
C VAL A 52 10.12 3.51 1.84
N ARG A 53 9.26 4.11 2.68
CA ARG A 53 7.93 4.58 2.29
C ARG A 53 8.00 5.64 1.19
N ALA A 54 8.96 6.57 1.28
CA ALA A 54 9.17 7.58 0.24
C ALA A 54 9.64 6.96 -1.08
N ALA A 55 10.53 5.96 -1.05
CA ALA A 55 10.96 5.23 -2.24
C ALA A 55 9.80 4.43 -2.87
N CYS A 56 9.00 3.75 -2.06
CA CYS A 56 7.80 3.02 -2.48
C CYS A 56 6.63 3.92 -2.90
N ASN A 57 6.75 5.25 -2.80
CA ASN A 57 5.75 6.20 -3.32
C ASN A 57 5.99 6.53 -4.80
N ILE A 58 7.03 5.96 -5.40
CA ILE A 58 7.39 6.17 -6.79
C ILE A 58 6.74 5.04 -7.59
N GLU A 59 5.68 5.39 -8.31
CA GLU A 59 4.88 4.42 -9.07
C GLU A 59 5.72 3.63 -10.07
N HIS A 60 5.37 2.35 -10.23
CA HIS A 60 5.93 1.50 -11.27
C HIS A 60 5.67 2.05 -12.67
N LEU A 61 6.53 1.69 -13.63
CA LEU A 61 6.33 2.01 -15.04
C LEU A 61 5.45 0.92 -15.69
N PRO A 62 4.77 1.22 -16.81
CA PRO A 62 4.00 0.21 -17.55
C PRO A 62 4.88 -0.96 -18.05
N VAL A 63 6.19 -0.72 -18.17
CA VAL A 63 7.19 -1.69 -18.64
C VAL A 63 7.96 -2.38 -17.49
N GLY A 64 7.70 -2.05 -16.22
CA GLY A 64 8.37 -2.69 -15.07
C GLY A 64 8.67 -1.76 -13.90
N ALA A 65 9.69 -2.11 -13.10
CA ALA A 65 10.11 -1.31 -11.94
C ALA A 65 10.59 0.08 -12.37
N ASN A 66 10.20 1.11 -11.61
CA ASN A 66 10.74 2.44 -11.83
C ASN A 66 12.22 2.51 -11.38
N PRO A 67 13.17 2.93 -12.23
CA PRO A 67 14.59 2.98 -11.88
C PRO A 67 14.88 3.94 -10.72
N VAL A 68 14.06 4.97 -10.53
CA VAL A 68 14.18 5.91 -9.41
C VAL A 68 13.80 5.21 -8.09
N CYS A 69 12.72 4.40 -8.09
CA CYS A 69 12.35 3.57 -6.94
C CYS A 69 13.48 2.59 -6.59
N VAL A 70 14.01 1.89 -7.59
CA VAL A 70 15.07 0.90 -7.40
C VAL A 70 16.32 1.55 -6.83
N THR A 71 16.76 2.67 -7.41
CA THR A 71 17.95 3.41 -6.95
C THR A 71 17.77 3.93 -5.51
N ALA A 72 16.59 4.44 -5.19
CA ALA A 72 16.28 4.91 -3.84
C ALA A 72 16.36 3.77 -2.80
N LEU A 73 15.82 2.59 -3.10
CA LEU A 73 15.91 1.42 -2.22
C LEU A 73 17.33 0.86 -2.13
N VAL A 74 18.09 0.83 -3.23
CA VAL A 74 19.49 0.39 -3.22
C VAL A 74 20.37 1.31 -2.37
N ASN A 75 20.15 2.62 -2.42
CA ASN A 75 20.82 3.59 -1.54
C ASN A 75 20.48 3.38 -0.05
N LEU A 76 19.36 2.71 0.25
CA LEU A 76 18.97 2.28 1.59
C LEU A 76 19.50 0.87 1.94
N HIS A 77 20.45 0.35 1.16
CA HIS A 77 21.05 -0.98 1.33
C HIS A 77 20.05 -2.15 1.11
N VAL A 78 18.96 -1.92 0.39
CA VAL A 78 18.12 -3.00 -0.14
C VAL A 78 18.86 -3.64 -1.31
N LYS A 79 18.91 -4.98 -1.36
CA LYS A 79 19.55 -5.68 -2.49
C LYS A 79 18.80 -5.33 -3.78
N LEU A 80 19.54 -5.19 -4.89
CA LEU A 80 18.97 -4.82 -6.19
C LEU A 80 17.80 -5.74 -6.62
N GLU A 81 17.93 -7.03 -6.39
CA GLU A 81 16.89 -8.04 -6.65
C GLU A 81 15.60 -7.77 -5.84
N HIS A 82 15.72 -7.45 -4.55
CA HIS A 82 14.57 -7.12 -3.70
C HIS A 82 14.00 -5.74 -4.00
N ALA A 83 14.85 -4.75 -4.34
CA ALA A 83 14.42 -3.42 -4.73
C ALA A 83 13.61 -3.45 -6.03
N SER A 84 14.10 -4.15 -7.05
CA SER A 84 13.38 -4.30 -8.33
C SER A 84 12.05 -5.05 -8.18
N ALA A 85 12.01 -6.11 -7.38
CA ALA A 85 10.78 -6.83 -7.09
C ALA A 85 9.77 -5.97 -6.30
N ALA A 86 10.24 -5.25 -5.28
CA ALA A 86 9.40 -4.34 -4.50
C ALA A 86 8.80 -3.22 -5.36
N CYS A 87 9.63 -2.59 -6.22
CA CYS A 87 9.23 -1.50 -7.10
C CYS A 87 8.33 -1.91 -8.27
N ARG A 88 8.09 -3.21 -8.49
CA ARG A 88 7.06 -3.71 -9.42
C ARG A 88 5.70 -3.88 -8.75
N LEU A 89 5.66 -3.78 -7.43
CA LEU A 89 4.47 -3.90 -6.58
C LEU A 89 4.13 -2.54 -5.96
N ALA A 90 4.65 -1.44 -6.54
CA ALA A 90 4.78 -0.08 -6.01
C ALA A 90 4.20 0.97 -6.94
#